data_AF-A0ABD0Q607-F1
#
_entry.id   AF-A0ABD0Q607-F1
#
_cell.length_a   1.000
_cell.length_b   1.000
_cell.length_c   1.000
_cell.angle_alpha   90.00
_cell.angle_beta   90.00
_cell.angle_gamma   90.00
#
_symmetry.space_group_name_H-M   'P 1'
#
loop_
_entity.id
_entity.type
_entity.pdbx_description
1 polymer ?
#
loop_
_entity_poly.entity_id
_entity_poly.type
_entity_poly.pdbx_seq_one_letter_code
_entity_poly.pdbx_strand_id
1 'polypeptide(L)' 'MEFLAGSNGQRLPAPYQDSLNQSLTSVVQSNSQYQGLAACQLELIFYILEDTS' A
#
# COMPACT_ATOMS: atom_id res chain seq x y z
N MET A 1 -3.19 -11.79 -0.56
CA MET A 1 -2.00 -10.96 -0.34
C MET A 1 -2.52 -9.66 0.26
N GLU A 2 -2.13 -9.35 1.49
CA GLU A 2 -2.62 -8.20 2.24
C GLU A 2 -1.56 -7.09 2.17
N PHE A 3 -1.97 -5.85 1.91
CA PHE A 3 -1.08 -4.69 2.00
C PHE A 3 -1.26 -4.04 3.37
N LEU A 4 -0.19 -3.41 3.87
CA LEU A 4 -0.21 -2.67 5.13
C LEU A 4 0.16 -1.21 4.85
N ALA A 5 -0.48 -0.28 5.56
CA ALA A 5 -0.20 1.15 5.46
C ALA A 5 -0.14 1.77 6.86
N GLY A 6 0.85 2.64 7.08
CA GLY A 6 1.07 3.27 8.37
C GLY A 6 1.89 4.55 8.30
N SER A 7 1.85 5.31 9.39
CA SER A 7 2.66 6.50 9.62
C SER A 7 2.94 6.60 11.13
N ASN A 8 4.08 7.15 11.52
CA ASN A 8 4.51 7.25 12.93
C ASN A 8 4.49 5.91 13.69
N GLY A 9 4.78 4.80 13.01
CA GLY A 9 4.75 3.46 13.60
C GLY A 9 3.35 2.92 13.91
N GLN A 10 2.29 3.58 13.44
CA GLN A 10 0.89 3.18 13.65
C GLN A 10 0.17 2.98 12.30
N ARG A 11 -0.95 2.24 12.32
CA ARG A 11 -1.81 2.10 11.13
C ARG A 11 -2.41 3.46 10.77
N LEU A 12 -2.64 3.67 9.47
CA LEU A 12 -3.39 4.85 9.03
C LEU A 12 -4.83 4.83 9.57
N PRO A 13 -5.46 6.00 9.79
CA PRO A 13 -6.84 6.08 10.25
C PRO A 13 -7.83 5.34 9.36
N ALA A 14 -8.84 4.73 9.97
CA ALA A 14 -9.89 3.95 9.30
C ALA A 14 -10.59 4.67 8.13
N PRO A 15 -10.85 5.99 8.16
CA PRO A 15 -11.49 6.69 7.03
C PRO A 15 -10.75 6.56 5.69
N TYR A 16 -9.45 6.26 5.68
CA TYR A 16 -8.68 6.09 4.45
C TYR A 16 -8.68 4.64 3.93
N GLN A 17 -9.15 3.68 4.73
CA GLN A 17 -9.03 2.27 4.43
C GLN A 17 -9.82 1.87 3.17
N ASP A 18 -11.04 2.38 3.02
CA ASP A 18 -11.88 2.08 1.86
C ASP A 18 -11.26 2.60 0.56
N SER A 19 -10.75 3.84 0.59
CA SER A 19 -10.06 4.44 -0.56
C SER A 19 -8.78 3.69 -0.93
N LEU A 20 -7.99 3.27 0.06
CA LEU A 20 -6.79 2.47 -0.16
C LEU A 20 -7.14 1.10 -0.74
N ASN A 21 -8.15 0.42 -0.19
CA ASN A 21 -8.60 -0.88 -0.68
C ASN A 21 -9.11 -0.80 -2.11
N GLN A 22 -9.97 0.18 -2.43
CA GLN A 22 -10.49 0.38 -3.78
C GLN A 22 -9.38 0.62 -4.79
N SER A 23 -8.32 1.33 -4.41
CA SER A 23 -7.22 1.70 -5.30
C SER A 23 -6.17 0.59 -5.46
N LEU A 24 -5.87 -0.16 -4.38
CA LEU A 24 -4.71 -1.05 -4.34
C LEU A 24 -5.05 -2.54 -4.48
N THR A 25 -6.27 -2.96 -4.14
CA THR A 25 -6.62 -4.39 -4.09
C THR A 25 -6.40 -5.10 -5.42
N SER A 26 -6.84 -4.52 -6.53
CA SER A 26 -6.68 -5.11 -7.86
C SER A 26 -5.22 -5.26 -8.28
N VAL A 27 -4.38 -4.28 -7.93
CA VAL A 27 -2.94 -4.26 -8.23
C VAL A 27 -2.20 -5.31 -7.41
N VAL A 28 -2.52 -5.43 -6.13
CA VAL A 28 -1.93 -6.44 -5.24
C VAL A 28 -2.34 -7.86 -5.67
N GLN A 29 -3.60 -8.03 -6.11
CA GLN A 29 -4.10 -9.33 -6.57
C GLN A 29 -3.53 -9.74 -7.94
N SER A 30 -3.31 -8.82 -8.88
CA SER A 30 -2.73 -9.15 -10.19
C SER A 30 -1.28 -9.66 -10.07
N ASN A 31 -0.49 -9.12 -9.14
CA ASN A 31 0.86 -9.59 -8.85
C ASN A 31 0.91 -10.98 -8.22
N SER A 32 -0.16 -11.44 -7.57
CA SER A 32 -0.21 -12.77 -6.95
C SER A 32 -0.37 -13.92 -7.96
N GLN A 33 -0.73 -13.63 -9.21
CA GLN A 33 -0.88 -14.63 -10.27
C GLN A 33 0.44 -15.01 -10.96
N TYR A 34 1.51 -14.23 -10.76
CA TYR A 34 2.86 -14.55 -11.22
C TYR A 34 3.53 -15.55 -10.25
N GLN A 35 2.96 -16.74 -10.16
CA GLN A 35 3.45 -17.86 -9.35
C GLN A 35 4.80 -18.36 -9.87
N GLY A 36 5.87 -18.09 -9.12
CA GLY A 36 7.20 -18.66 -9.36
C GLY A 36 8.33 -17.94 -8.62
N LEU A 37 8.14 -16.66 -8.29
CA LEU A 37 9.08 -15.89 -7.48
C LEU A 37 8.65 -15.96 -6.01
N ALA A 38 9.62 -16.19 -5.11
CA ALA A 38 9.44 -16.18 -3.66
C ALA A 38 8.61 -14.97 -3.21
N ALA A 39 7.89 -15.08 -2.08
CA ALA A 39 7.04 -14.01 -1.55
C ALA A 39 7.81 -12.68 -1.48
N CYS A 40 7.65 -11.84 -2.50
CA CYS A 40 8.29 -10.53 -2.57
C CYS A 40 7.62 -9.62 -1.56
N GLN A 41 8.32 -9.33 -0.46
CA GLN A 41 7.96 -8.25 0.45
C GLN A 41 8.48 -6.94 -0.13
N LEU A 42 7.59 -5.96 -0.27
CA LEU A 42 7.90 -4.63 -0.79
C LEU A 42 7.40 -3.59 0.21
N GLU A 43 8.25 -2.64 0.55
CA GLU A 43 7.92 -1.48 1.37
C GLU A 43 8.18 -0.20 0.56
N LEU A 44 7.17 0.66 0.46
CA LEU A 44 7.21 1.91 -0.30
C LEU A 44 7.11 3.08 0.69
N ILE A 45 8.02 4.04 0.59
CA ILE A 45 8.09 5.20 1.48
C ILE A 45 7.58 6.45 0.75
N PHE A 46 6.67 7.17 1.39
CA PHE A 46 6.05 8.38 0.86
C PHE A 46 6.21 9.53 1.86
N TYR A 47 6.46 10.74 1.35
CA TYR A 47 6.48 11.98 2.12
C TYR A 47 5.44 12.94 1.56
N ILE A 48 4.69 13.61 2.46
CA ILE A 48 3.79 14.71 2.12
C ILE A 48 4.54 15.99 2.47
N LEU A 49 4.73 16.86 1.48
CA LEU A 49 5.48 18.12 1.59
C LEU A 49 4.58 19.29 1.15
N GLU A 50 4.97 20.50 1.54
CA GLU A 50 4.32 21.74 1.11
C GLU A 50 4.61 22.06 -0.37
N ASP A 51 3.64 22.64 -1.05
CA ASP A 51 3.85 23.23 -2.38
C ASP A 51 4.58 24.58 -2.23
N THR A 52 5.63 24.78 -3.03
CA THR A 52 6.49 25.98 -2.99
C THR A 52 6.49 26.75 -4.30
N SER A 53 5.58 26.40 -5.22
CA SER A 53 5.43 27.03 -6.54
C SER A 53 4.81 28.43 -6.52
#